data_AF-A0A7L1YFR0-F1
#
_entry.id   AF-A0A7L1YFR0-F1
#
_cell.length_a   1.000
_cell.length_b   1.000
_cell.length_c   1.000
_cell.angle_alpha   90.00
_cell.angle_beta   90.00
_cell.angle_gamma   90.00
#
_symmetry.space_group_name_H-M   'P 1'
#
loop_
_entity.id
_entity.type
_entity.pdbx_description
1 polymer ?
#
loop_
_entity_poly.entity_id
_entity_poly.type
_entity_poly.pdbx_seq_one_letter_code
_entity_poly.pdbx_strand_id
1 'polypeptide(L)'
;HGGGRCRCCGAEAAERGAAWALYLRIDRQRLQCLNERREGSGALVFRAWEQRGDRAQFVESDDDEELLFNIPFTGSVKLKGVLVMGEDDGTHPAEMRLFKNIPHMSFDDTAKEAEQTFSLNRDPLGELEYPTK
;
A
#
# COMPACT_ATOMS: atom_id res chain seq x y z
N HIS A 1 -39.16 23.34 11.47
CA HIS A 1 -37.78 23.81 11.75
C HIS A 1 -37.28 23.01 12.94
N GLY A 2 -36.22 22.24 12.96
CA GLY A 2 -35.14 21.90 12.03
C GLY A 2 -34.14 21.08 12.88
N GLY A 3 -33.37 20.19 12.27
CA GLY A 3 -32.29 19.51 13.01
C GLY A 3 -31.92 18.14 12.47
N GLY A 4 -31.65 18.04 11.17
CA GLY A 4 -30.94 16.87 10.63
C GLY A 4 -29.49 16.89 11.12
N ARG A 5 -29.18 16.09 12.14
CA ARG A 5 -27.79 15.77 12.50
C ARG A 5 -27.21 14.88 11.39
N CYS A 6 -26.45 15.49 10.48
CA CYS A 6 -25.59 14.77 9.57
C CYS A 6 -24.48 14.06 10.37
N ARG A 7 -24.44 12.72 10.28
CA ARG A 7 -23.50 11.83 10.99
C ARG A 7 -22.41 11.30 10.06
N CYS A 8 -21.93 12.10 9.11
CA CYS A 8 -20.91 11.66 8.15
C CYS A 8 -19.53 12.33 8.30
N CYS A 9 -19.39 13.42 9.07
CA CYS A 9 -18.12 14.16 9.10
C CYS A 9 -17.03 13.56 10.02
N GLY A 10 -17.34 12.53 10.81
CA GLY A 10 -16.43 11.97 11.82
C GLY A 10 -15.61 10.74 11.37
N ALA A 11 -16.12 9.97 10.41
CA ALA A 11 -15.46 8.73 9.97
C ALA A 11 -14.23 9.05 9.11
N GLU A 12 -14.39 9.93 8.13
CA GLU A 12 -13.33 10.42 7.24
C GLU A 12 -12.11 10.96 7.99
N ALA A 13 -12.32 11.80 9.00
CA ALA A 13 -11.23 12.39 9.78
C ALA A 13 -10.50 11.34 10.64
N ALA A 14 -11.25 10.37 11.19
CA ALA A 14 -10.67 9.28 11.98
C ALA A 14 -9.88 8.30 11.11
N GLU A 15 -10.36 8.00 9.90
CA GLU A 15 -9.66 7.14 8.94
C GLU A 15 -8.40 7.80 8.40
N ARG A 16 -8.44 9.11 8.08
CA ARG A 16 -7.24 9.89 7.73
C ARG A 16 -6.22 9.88 8.86
N GLY A 17 -6.67 9.99 10.11
CA GLY A 17 -5.80 9.90 11.29
C GLY A 17 -5.15 8.51 11.45
N ALA A 18 -5.90 7.44 11.16
CA ALA A 18 -5.39 6.07 11.22
C ALA A 18 -4.39 5.77 10.08
N ALA A 19 -4.69 6.20 8.86
CA ALA A 19 -3.80 6.05 7.70
C ALA A 19 -2.48 6.81 7.93
N TRP A 20 -2.56 8.04 8.44
CA TRP A 20 -1.39 8.84 8.81
C TRP A 20 -0.55 8.14 9.90
N ALA A 21 -1.20 7.58 10.93
CA ALA A 21 -0.51 6.86 11.99
C ALA A 21 0.24 5.62 11.49
N LEU A 22 -0.32 4.88 10.52
CA LEU A 22 0.34 3.72 9.91
C LEU A 22 1.54 4.17 9.07
N TYR A 23 1.39 5.20 8.25
CA TYR A 23 2.48 5.74 7.44
C TYR A 23 3.69 6.14 8.30
N LEU A 24 3.46 6.80 9.43
CA LEU A 24 4.53 7.16 10.39
C LEU A 24 5.21 5.95 11.05
N ARG A 25 4.59 4.77 11.03
CA ARG A 25 5.16 3.54 11.60
C ARG A 25 6.03 2.78 10.61
N ILE A 26 6.02 3.14 9.32
CA ILE A 26 6.85 2.49 8.30
C ILE A 26 8.31 2.91 8.49
N ASP A 27 9.21 1.95 8.66
CA ASP A 27 10.66 2.21 8.68
C ASP A 27 11.17 2.31 7.23
N ARG A 28 11.09 3.53 6.68
CA ARG A 28 11.51 3.83 5.30
C ARG A 28 13.01 3.64 5.06
N GLN A 29 13.84 3.64 6.11
CA GLN A 29 15.29 3.43 5.96
C GLN A 29 15.63 1.96 5.74
N ARG A 30 14.80 1.06 6.29
CA ARG A 30 14.97 -0.39 6.16
C ARG A 30 14.00 -1.03 5.18
N LEU A 31 13.09 -0.26 4.59
CA LEU A 31 12.20 -0.72 3.54
C LEU A 31 13.02 -1.17 2.34
N GLN A 32 12.75 -2.37 1.84
CA GLN A 32 13.40 -2.91 0.65
C GLN A 32 12.34 -3.22 -0.40
N CYS A 33 12.60 -2.81 -1.64
CA CYS A 33 11.81 -3.20 -2.79
C CYS A 33 12.70 -4.02 -3.72
N LEU A 34 12.26 -5.22 -4.10
CA LEU A 34 12.97 -6.08 -5.04
C LEU A 34 12.32 -5.99 -6.42
N ASN A 35 13.15 -6.12 -7.46
CA ASN A 35 12.80 -5.92 -8.87
C ASN A 35 12.33 -4.50 -9.20
N GLU A 36 12.71 -3.48 -8.42
CA GLU A 36 12.49 -2.08 -8.81
C GLU A 36 13.51 -1.65 -9.88
N ARG A 37 13.02 -1.06 -10.97
CA ARG A 37 13.86 -0.51 -12.06
C ARG A 37 14.83 0.56 -11.60
N ARG A 38 14.38 1.39 -10.65
CA ARG A 38 15.17 2.45 -10.05
C ARG A 38 15.32 2.17 -8.57
N GLU A 39 16.57 2.00 -8.14
CA GLU A 39 16.90 1.78 -6.74
C GLU A 39 16.29 2.87 -5.84
N GLY A 40 15.59 2.44 -4.80
CA GLY A 40 14.92 3.27 -3.81
C GLY A 40 13.58 3.86 -4.26
N SER A 41 13.11 3.60 -5.47
CA SER A 41 11.82 4.13 -5.96
C SER A 41 10.61 3.54 -5.23
N GLY A 42 10.66 2.26 -4.88
CA GLY A 42 9.63 1.58 -4.08
C GLY A 42 9.46 2.14 -2.68
N ALA A 43 10.50 2.77 -2.10
CA ALA A 43 10.36 3.46 -0.82
C ALA A 43 9.66 4.83 -0.94
N LEU A 44 9.61 5.40 -2.14
CA LEU A 44 9.01 6.71 -2.41
C LEU A 44 7.50 6.64 -2.63
N VAL A 45 6.96 5.48 -3.01
CA VAL A 45 5.52 5.32 -3.24
C VAL A 45 4.69 5.26 -1.94
N PHE A 46 5.34 4.96 -0.81
CA PHE A 46 4.73 5.07 0.51
C PHE A 46 4.76 6.51 1.01
N ARG A 47 3.58 7.10 1.19
CA ARG A 47 3.43 8.53 1.51
C ARG A 47 2.20 8.82 2.34
N ALA A 48 2.13 10.08 2.78
CA ALA A 48 0.98 10.63 3.47
C ALA A 48 -0.28 10.53 2.61
N TRP A 49 -1.44 10.36 3.25
CA TRP A 49 -2.74 10.37 2.60
C TRP A 49 -2.94 11.59 1.69
N GLU A 50 -2.56 12.78 2.16
CA GLU A 50 -2.70 14.03 1.41
C GLU A 50 -1.84 14.10 0.14
N GLN A 51 -0.76 13.30 0.07
CA GLN A 51 0.17 13.27 -1.06
C GLN A 51 -0.15 12.14 -2.05
N ARG A 52 -1.18 11.33 -1.79
CA ARG A 52 -1.50 10.14 -2.60
C ARG A 52 -1.74 10.44 -4.09
N GLY A 53 -2.20 11.65 -4.41
CA GLY A 53 -2.44 12.09 -5.79
C GLY A 53 -1.18 12.52 -6.56
N ASP A 54 -0.01 12.52 -5.93
CA ASP A 54 1.24 12.89 -6.61
C ASP A 54 1.77 11.74 -7.48
N ARG A 55 1.56 11.81 -8.79
CA ARG A 55 2.02 10.80 -9.75
C ARG A 55 3.50 10.96 -10.15
N ALA A 56 4.21 11.97 -9.65
CA ALA A 56 5.63 12.15 -9.96
C ALA A 56 6.52 11.08 -9.29
N GLN A 57 6.03 10.45 -8.21
CA GLN A 57 6.70 9.35 -7.55
C GLN A 57 5.95 8.06 -7.81
N PHE A 58 6.62 7.15 -8.51
CA PHE A 58 6.13 5.84 -8.89
C PHE A 58 7.27 4.83 -8.80
N VAL A 59 6.91 3.55 -8.88
CA VAL A 59 7.83 2.42 -8.95
C VAL A 59 7.46 1.62 -10.19
N GLU A 60 8.46 1.26 -10.97
CA GLU A 60 8.34 0.37 -12.13
C GLU A 60 9.19 -0.86 -11.85
N SER A 61 8.77 -2.00 -12.37
CA SER A 61 9.60 -3.19 -12.36
C SER A 61 10.70 -3.14 -13.43
N ASP A 62 11.84 -3.79 -13.18
CA ASP A 62 13.00 -3.73 -14.08
C ASP A 62 12.93 -4.77 -15.20
N ASP A 63 12.75 -6.04 -14.81
CA ASP A 63 12.83 -7.20 -15.72
C ASP A 63 11.45 -7.82 -15.96
N ASP A 64 10.87 -8.39 -14.91
CA ASP A 64 9.53 -9.00 -14.94
C ASP A 64 8.45 -8.09 -14.31
N GLU A 65 7.17 -8.46 -14.44
CA GLU A 65 6.02 -7.69 -13.93
C GLU A 65 5.87 -7.73 -12.38
N GLU A 66 6.69 -8.53 -11.70
CA GLU A 66 6.54 -8.78 -10.26
C GLU A 66 7.38 -7.82 -9.41
N LEU A 67 6.77 -7.19 -8.40
CA LEU A 67 7.47 -6.37 -7.39
C LEU A 67 7.28 -6.95 -6.00
N LEU A 68 8.35 -6.99 -5.20
CA LEU A 68 8.28 -7.46 -3.81
C LEU A 68 8.67 -6.35 -2.84
N PHE A 69 7.75 -6.00 -1.94
CA PHE A 69 7.96 -4.99 -0.91
C PHE A 69 8.14 -5.63 0.47
N ASN A 70 9.34 -5.48 1.03
CA ASN A 70 9.61 -5.76 2.43
C ASN A 70 9.41 -4.47 3.23
N ILE A 71 8.30 -4.40 3.97
CA ILE A 71 7.88 -3.21 4.72
C ILE A 71 8.06 -3.45 6.22
N PRO A 72 9.21 -3.06 6.81
CA PRO A 72 9.38 -3.10 8.25
C PRO A 72 8.59 -1.98 8.93
N PHE A 73 7.99 -2.31 10.07
CA PHE A 73 7.33 -1.33 10.94
C PHE A 73 8.17 -1.09 12.20
N THR A 74 8.21 0.16 12.68
CA THR A 74 8.94 0.58 13.89
C THR A 74 8.27 0.13 15.19
N GLY A 75 7.12 -0.53 15.11
CA GLY A 75 6.41 -1.12 16.23
C GLY A 75 5.24 -1.98 15.77
N SER A 76 4.52 -2.57 16.72
CA SER A 76 3.35 -3.39 16.41
C SER A 76 2.25 -2.53 15.79
N VAL A 77 1.81 -2.94 14.59
CA VAL A 77 0.70 -2.33 13.86
C VAL A 77 -0.33 -3.39 13.53
N LYS A 78 -1.59 -2.98 13.42
CA LYS A 78 -2.64 -3.79 12.83
C LYS A 78 -2.99 -3.17 11.49
N LEU A 79 -2.66 -3.88 10.41
CA LEU A 79 -3.11 -3.50 9.07
C LEU A 79 -4.62 -3.70 9.02
N LYS A 80 -5.34 -2.71 8.51
CA LYS A 80 -6.82 -2.76 8.35
C LYS A 80 -7.20 -2.92 6.89
N GLY A 81 -6.43 -2.30 6.01
CA GLY A 81 -6.62 -2.33 4.58
C GLY A 81 -5.36 -1.85 3.88
N VAL A 82 -5.32 -2.09 2.58
CA VAL A 82 -4.28 -1.65 1.67
C VAL A 82 -4.96 -0.94 0.50
N LEU A 83 -4.38 0.17 0.07
CA LEU A 83 -4.74 0.83 -1.18
C LEU A 83 -3.58 0.68 -2.15
N VAL A 84 -3.89 0.27 -3.37
CA VAL A 84 -2.91 0.16 -4.45
C VAL A 84 -3.41 1.05 -5.58
N MET A 85 -2.59 2.03 -5.95
CA MET A 85 -2.88 2.92 -7.08
C MET A 85 -1.93 2.57 -8.21
N GLY A 86 -2.48 2.42 -9.40
CA GLY A 86 -1.72 2.21 -10.64
C GLY A 86 -2.21 3.14 -11.73
N GLU A 87 -1.38 3.38 -12.73
CA GLU A 87 -1.77 4.13 -13.92
C GLU A 87 -2.76 3.32 -14.78
N ASP A 88 -3.54 4.03 -15.62
CA ASP A 88 -4.52 3.40 -16.54
C ASP A 88 -3.92 3.03 -17.91
N ASP A 89 -2.59 2.97 -17.99
CA ASP A 89 -1.85 2.60 -19.20
C ASP A 89 -1.66 1.08 -19.36
N GLY A 90 -2.28 0.30 -18.46
CA GLY A 90 -2.18 -1.17 -18.44
C GLY A 90 -1.05 -1.71 -17.58
N THR A 91 -0.21 -0.85 -16.98
CA THR A 91 0.90 -1.25 -16.09
C THR A 91 0.47 -1.52 -14.65
N HIS A 92 -0.82 -1.35 -14.33
CA HIS A 92 -1.33 -1.63 -12.99
C HIS A 92 -1.13 -3.11 -12.58
N PRO A 93 -0.81 -3.38 -11.31
CA PRO A 93 -0.72 -4.74 -10.81
C PRO A 93 -2.11 -5.38 -10.78
N ALA A 94 -2.20 -6.65 -11.21
CA ALA A 94 -3.45 -7.41 -11.24
C ALA A 94 -3.70 -8.21 -9.95
N GLU A 95 -2.65 -8.58 -9.23
CA GLU A 95 -2.71 -9.37 -8.00
C GLU A 95 -1.77 -8.78 -6.95
N MET A 96 -2.20 -8.83 -5.68
CA MET A 96 -1.33 -8.57 -4.53
C MET A 96 -1.43 -9.72 -3.55
N ARG A 97 -0.27 -10.22 -3.12
CA ARG A 97 -0.14 -11.26 -2.10
C ARG A 97 0.48 -10.65 -0.84
N LEU A 98 -0.21 -10.78 0.27
CA LEU A 98 0.21 -10.26 1.57
C LEU A 98 0.84 -11.37 2.40
N PHE A 99 2.06 -11.12 2.87
CA PHE A 99 2.79 -11.98 3.79
C PHE A 99 3.09 -11.18 5.06
N LYS A 100 2.89 -11.79 6.24
CA LYS A 100 3.08 -11.14 7.53
C LYS A 100 4.19 -11.82 8.33
N ASN A 101 4.94 -11.02 9.09
CA ASN A 101 5.97 -11.51 10.02
C ASN A 101 7.09 -12.35 9.38
N ILE A 102 7.41 -12.11 8.11
CA ILE A 102 8.54 -12.73 7.41
C ILE A 102 9.59 -11.64 7.17
N PRO A 103 10.72 -11.64 7.90
CA PRO A 103 11.79 -10.68 7.65
C PRO A 103 12.55 -11.05 6.36
N HIS A 104 12.93 -10.04 5.57
CA HIS A 104 13.77 -10.20 4.37
C HIS A 104 13.26 -11.24 3.38
N MET A 105 11.97 -11.15 3.02
CA MET A 105 11.35 -12.06 2.07
C MET A 105 11.96 -11.90 0.68
N SER A 106 12.16 -13.01 -0.02
CA SER A 106 12.63 -13.08 -1.41
C SER A 106 11.56 -13.66 -2.33
N PHE A 107 11.79 -13.63 -3.65
CA PHE A 107 10.87 -14.24 -4.62
C PHE A 107 10.73 -15.77 -4.41
N ASP A 108 11.78 -16.47 -3.99
CA ASP A 108 11.71 -17.90 -3.64
C ASP A 108 10.72 -18.18 -2.50
N ASP A 109 10.60 -17.25 -1.55
CA ASP A 109 9.67 -17.38 -0.43
C ASP A 109 8.20 -17.20 -0.84
N THR A 110 7.93 -16.62 -2.02
CA THR A 110 6.56 -16.39 -2.51
C THR A 110 5.84 -17.69 -2.87
N ALA A 111 6.56 -18.81 -2.97
CA ALA A 111 5.98 -20.14 -3.12
C ALA A 111 5.19 -20.59 -1.86
N LYS A 112 5.41 -19.94 -0.71
CA LYS A 112 4.65 -20.18 0.52
C LYS A 112 3.21 -19.68 0.37
N GLU A 113 2.33 -20.22 1.21
CA GLU A 113 0.96 -19.74 1.29
C GLU A 113 0.94 -18.28 1.76
N ALA A 114 0.30 -17.41 0.98
CA ALA A 114 0.10 -16.02 1.36
C ALA A 114 -0.99 -15.96 2.42
N GLU A 115 -0.86 -15.04 3.38
CA GLU A 115 -1.89 -14.82 4.39
C GLU A 115 -3.21 -14.39 3.73
N GLN A 116 -3.09 -13.54 2.73
CA GLN A 116 -4.22 -13.06 1.94
C GLN A 116 -3.75 -12.70 0.53
N THR A 117 -4.55 -13.08 -0.46
CA THR A 117 -4.39 -12.67 -1.85
C THR A 117 -5.56 -11.77 -2.25
N PHE A 118 -5.26 -10.74 -3.04
CA PHE A 118 -6.21 -9.76 -3.51
C PHE A 118 -6.14 -9.68 -5.04
N SER A 119 -7.30 -9.78 -5.69
CA SER A 119 -7.42 -9.41 -7.10
C SER A 119 -7.58 -7.89 -7.17
N LEU A 120 -6.57 -7.24 -7.71
CA LEU A 120 -6.54 -5.80 -7.83
C LEU A 120 -7.34 -5.35 -9.06
N ASN A 121 -7.99 -4.19 -8.94
CA ASN A 121 -8.68 -3.53 -10.02
C ASN A 121 -7.97 -2.21 -10.31
N ARG A 122 -8.16 -1.71 -11.53
CA ARG A 122 -7.67 -0.40 -11.92
C ARG A 122 -8.29 0.66 -11.03
N ASP A 123 -7.44 1.39 -10.32
CA ASP A 123 -7.84 2.47 -9.44
C ASP A 123 -6.83 3.63 -9.53
N PRO A 124 -6.94 4.48 -10.57
CA PRO A 124 -6.07 5.64 -10.73
C PRO A 124 -6.32 6.72 -9.67
N LEU A 125 -7.43 6.68 -8.94
CA LEU A 125 -7.82 7.72 -7.97
C LEU A 125 -7.53 7.31 -6.51
N GLY A 126 -7.24 6.04 -6.24
CA GLY A 126 -7.00 5.55 -4.88
C GLY A 126 -8.27 5.57 -4.04
N GLU A 127 -9.38 5.14 -4.62
CA GLU A 127 -10.70 5.03 -3.98
C GLU A 127 -11.01 3.60 -3.51
N LEU A 128 -10.32 2.60 -4.05
CA LEU A 128 -10.55 1.19 -3.78
C LEU A 128 -9.63 0.69 -2.66
N GLU A 129 -10.23 0.47 -1.50
CA GLU A 129 -9.56 -0.15 -0.36
C GLU A 129 -9.74 -1.67 -0.34
N TYR A 130 -8.63 -2.37 -0.09
CA TYR A 130 -8.59 -3.81 0.08
C TYR A 130 -8.45 -4.16 1.57
N PRO A 131 -9.55 -4.52 2.26
CA PRO A 131 -9.52 -4.80 3.69
C PRO A 131 -8.74 -6.09 4.00
N THR A 132 -7.89 -6.02 5.02
CA THR A 132 -7.12 -7.18 5.50
C THR A 132 -7.88 -7.92 6.59
N LYS A 133 -7.76 -9.26 6.62
CA LYS A 133 -8.41 -10.13 7.61
C LYS A 133 -7.74 -10.09 8.99
#